data_AF-A0A136PSQ9-F1
#
_entry.id   AF-A0A136PSQ9-F1
#
_cell.length_a   1.000
_cell.length_b   1.000
_cell.length_c   1.000
_cell.angle_alpha   90.00
_cell.angle_beta   90.00
_cell.angle_gamma   90.00
#
_symmetry.space_group_name_H-M   'P 1'
#
loop_
_entity.id
_entity.type
_entity.pdbx_description
1 polymer ?
#
loop_
_entity_poly.entity_id
_entity_poly.type
_entity_poly.pdbx_seq_one_letter_code
_entity_poly.pdbx_strand_id
1 'polypeptide(L)'
;MHRNDAIKQFHGGDERIAELIDEQAPAGLPTPDTDVPMVSRSVRLPLETYERVREAAEARGIGVTTLMRQWIEAGLADLDDSATVSLADVRRALAALAQPEAAA
;
A
#
# COMPACT_ATOMS: atom_id res chain seq x y z
N MET A 1 -6.26 36.81 -31.97
CA MET A 1 -5.34 35.65 -32.04
C MET A 1 -6.00 34.61 -32.94
N HIS A 2 -5.45 34.36 -34.14
CA HIS A 2 -6.06 33.45 -35.11
C HIS A 2 -5.73 32.00 -34.75
N ARG A 3 -6.71 31.09 -34.91
CA ARG A 3 -6.59 29.65 -34.62
C ARG A 3 -5.36 28.99 -35.25
N ASN A 4 -4.89 29.50 -36.39
CA ASN A 4 -3.70 29.01 -37.08
C ASN A 4 -2.38 29.39 -36.39
N ASP A 5 -2.34 30.49 -35.62
CA ASP A 5 -1.14 30.91 -34.88
C ASP A 5 -0.92 30.03 -33.63
N ALA A 6 -2.02 29.63 -32.98
CA ALA A 6 -1.97 28.73 -31.82
C ALA A 6 -1.42 27.34 -32.18
N ILE A 7 -1.78 26.80 -33.35
CA ILE A 7 -1.32 25.46 -33.79
C ILE A 7 0.18 25.47 -34.13
N LYS A 8 0.72 26.56 -34.70
CA LYS A 8 2.16 26.68 -34.96
C LYS A 8 3.01 26.71 -33.68
N GLN A 9 2.48 27.29 -32.60
CA GLN A 9 3.21 27.40 -31.33
C GLN A 9 3.39 26.06 -30.61
N PHE A 10 2.49 25.08 -30.83
CA PHE A 10 2.64 23.73 -30.30
C PHE A 10 3.75 22.94 -30.98
N HIS A 11 4.02 23.16 -32.28
CA HIS A 11 5.08 22.45 -32.99
C HIS A 11 6.49 22.99 -32.69
N GLY A 12 6.64 24.27 -32.33
CA GLY A 12 7.92 24.85 -31.87
C GLY A 12 8.18 24.70 -30.37
N GLY A 13 7.35 23.93 -29.65
CA GLY A 13 7.52 23.66 -28.23
C GLY A 13 8.45 22.48 -27.93
N ASP A 14 8.64 21.58 -28.89
CA ASP A 14 9.35 20.31 -28.72
C ASP A 14 10.85 20.53 -28.40
N GLU A 15 11.51 21.43 -29.13
CA GLU A 15 12.92 21.79 -28.91
C GLU A 15 13.15 22.46 -27.55
N ARG A 16 12.22 23.34 -27.12
CA ARG A 16 12.30 23.99 -25.79
C ARG A 16 12.06 23.03 -24.64
N ILE A 17 11.22 21.99 -24.84
CA ILE A 17 11.00 20.95 -23.83
C ILE A 17 12.24 20.06 -23.75
N ALA A 18 12.86 19.72 -24.88
CA ALA A 18 14.08 18.92 -24.93
C ALA A 18 15.25 19.61 -24.21
N GLU A 19 15.51 20.89 -24.46
CA GLU A 19 16.55 21.66 -23.75
C GLU A 19 16.34 21.66 -22.22
N LEU A 20 15.10 21.85 -21.76
CA LEU A 20 14.79 21.85 -20.32
C LEU A 20 14.98 20.47 -19.66
N ILE A 21 14.79 19.38 -20.41
CA ILE A 21 15.01 18.02 -19.92
C ILE A 21 16.50 17.71 -19.86
N ASP A 22 17.28 18.14 -20.87
CA ASP A 22 18.72 17.88 -20.98
C ASP A 22 19.54 18.70 -19.96
N GLU A 23 19.05 19.88 -19.57
CA GLU A 23 19.63 20.70 -18.49
C GLU A 23 19.37 20.14 -17.07
N GLN A 24 18.45 19.18 -16.91
CA GLN A 24 18.20 18.55 -15.60
C GLN A 24 19.22 17.44 -15.32
N ALA A 25 19.91 17.53 -14.18
CA ALA A 25 20.72 16.43 -13.69
C ALA A 25 19.86 15.15 -13.56
N PRO A 26 20.39 13.96 -13.92
CA PRO A 26 19.63 12.73 -13.88
C PRO A 26 19.10 12.51 -12.46
N ALA A 27 17.78 12.55 -12.32
CA ALA A 27 17.12 12.30 -11.05
C ALA A 27 17.34 10.83 -10.67
N GLY A 28 17.96 10.60 -9.51
CA GLY A 28 18.06 9.26 -8.94
C GLY A 28 16.66 8.72 -8.70
N LEU A 29 16.36 7.54 -9.24
CA LEU A 29 15.10 6.87 -8.95
C LEU A 29 15.04 6.54 -7.45
N PRO A 30 13.89 6.74 -6.79
CA PRO A 30 13.73 6.31 -5.41
C PRO A 30 13.96 4.80 -5.32
N THR A 31 14.61 4.35 -4.25
CA THR A 31 14.77 2.93 -3.98
C THR A 31 13.39 2.31 -3.77
N PRO A 32 13.05 1.21 -4.48
CA PRO A 32 11.79 0.52 -4.29
C PRO A 32 11.62 0.04 -2.86
N ASP A 33 10.39 0.08 -2.35
CA ASP A 33 10.05 -0.37 -1.00
C ASP A 33 10.17 -1.90 -0.80
N THR A 34 10.41 -2.65 -1.87
CA THR A 34 10.52 -4.12 -1.88
C THR A 34 11.36 -4.62 -3.06
N ASP A 35 12.08 -5.72 -2.84
CA ASP A 35 12.85 -6.44 -3.87
C ASP A 35 11.99 -7.42 -4.69
N VAL A 36 10.72 -7.60 -4.31
CA VAL A 36 9.80 -8.53 -4.98
C VAL A 36 9.07 -7.83 -6.13
N PRO A 37 9.05 -8.40 -7.35
CA PRO A 37 8.27 -7.87 -8.46
C PRO A 37 6.77 -7.74 -8.10
N MET A 38 6.20 -6.56 -8.35
CA MET A 38 4.82 -6.25 -8.01
C MET A 38 3.94 -6.08 -9.25
N VAL A 39 2.65 -6.43 -9.15
CA VAL A 39 1.69 -6.18 -10.22
C VAL A 39 0.51 -5.35 -9.71
N SER A 40 0.22 -4.24 -10.39
CA SER A 40 -0.90 -3.38 -10.06
C SER A 40 -2.25 -4.06 -10.31
N ARG A 41 -3.17 -3.92 -9.35
CA ARG A 41 -4.55 -4.42 -9.43
C ARG A 41 -5.51 -3.34 -8.93
N SER A 42 -6.59 -3.11 -9.66
CA SER A 42 -7.64 -2.17 -9.26
C SER A 42 -8.70 -2.88 -8.44
N VAL A 43 -9.03 -2.34 -7.27
CA VAL A 43 -10.13 -2.81 -6.42
C VAL A 43 -11.03 -1.63 -6.07
N ARG A 44 -12.35 -1.84 -6.07
CA ARG A 44 -13.31 -0.83 -5.59
C ARG A 44 -13.54 -1.05 -4.11
N LEU A 45 -13.44 0.02 -3.33
CA LEU A 45 -13.73 0.03 -1.89
C LEU A 45 -14.84 1.04 -1.62
N PRO A 46 -15.72 0.80 -0.63
CA PRO A 46 -16.54 1.86 -0.07
C PRO A 46 -15.66 3.02 0.42
N LEU A 47 -16.13 4.26 0.27
CA LEU A 47 -15.37 5.46 0.65
C LEU A 47 -14.92 5.40 2.11
N GLU A 48 -15.86 5.10 3.01
CA GLU A 48 -15.58 5.00 4.45
C GLU A 48 -14.50 3.95 4.76
N THR A 49 -14.52 2.81 4.06
CA THR A 49 -13.47 1.79 4.22
C THR A 49 -12.11 2.32 3.80
N TYR A 50 -12.02 3.01 2.66
CA TYR A 50 -10.77 3.60 2.18
C TYR A 50 -10.23 4.66 3.14
N GLU A 51 -11.09 5.54 3.66
CA GLU A 51 -10.70 6.58 4.60
C GLU A 51 -10.13 5.99 5.90
N ARG A 52 -10.76 4.94 6.44
CA ARG A 52 -10.24 4.23 7.61
C ARG A 52 -8.87 3.60 7.36
N VAL A 53 -8.63 3.06 6.16
CA VAL A 53 -7.30 2.54 5.80
C VAL A 53 -6.29 3.68 5.72
N ARG A 54 -6.68 4.84 5.14
CA ARG A 54 -5.82 6.02 5.02
C ARG A 54 -5.37 6.53 6.39
N GLU A 55 -6.29 6.71 7.32
CA GLU A 55 -5.99 7.14 8.69
C GLU A 55 -5.09 6.14 9.42
N ALA A 56 -5.36 4.84 9.24
CA ALA A 56 -4.56 3.78 9.83
C ALA A 56 -3.12 3.72 9.28
N ALA A 57 -2.91 4.11 8.02
CA ALA A 57 -1.58 4.19 7.40
C ALA A 57 -0.84 5.45 7.87
N GLU A 58 -1.55 6.58 7.94
CA GLU A 58 -1.03 7.85 8.44
C GLU A 58 -0.55 7.73 9.90
N ALA A 59 -1.35 7.11 10.77
CA ALA A 59 -0.98 6.84 12.16
C ALA A 59 0.28 5.95 12.30
N ARG A 60 0.60 5.16 11.27
CA ARG A 60 1.80 4.29 11.20
C ARG A 60 2.96 4.93 10.44
N GLY A 61 2.77 6.10 9.84
CA GLY A 61 3.80 6.76 9.01
C GLY A 61 4.16 6.00 7.74
N ILE A 62 3.25 5.19 7.18
CA ILE A 62 3.49 4.41 5.95
C ILE A 62 2.49 4.74 4.84
N GLY A 63 2.82 4.38 3.61
CA GLY A 63 1.91 4.53 2.47
C GLY A 63 0.65 3.68 2.59
N VAL A 64 -0.50 4.21 2.14
CA VAL A 64 -1.80 3.51 2.16
C VAL A 64 -1.74 2.17 1.45
N THR A 65 -1.12 2.12 0.26
CA THR A 65 -0.96 0.89 -0.52
C THR A 65 -0.02 -0.11 0.15
N THR A 66 0.97 0.36 0.92
CA THR A 66 1.84 -0.49 1.75
C THR A 66 1.05 -1.15 2.87
N LEU A 67 0.20 -0.40 3.58
CA LEU A 67 -0.67 -0.97 4.61
C LEU A 67 -1.68 -1.96 4.02
N MET A 68 -2.33 -1.61 2.89
CA MET A 68 -3.25 -2.51 2.20
C MET A 68 -2.58 -3.83 1.83
N ARG A 69 -1.36 -3.78 1.29
CA ARG A 69 -0.57 -4.98 0.97
C ARG A 69 -0.32 -5.82 2.23
N GLN A 70 0.16 -5.21 3.31
CA GLN A 70 0.42 -5.92 4.57
C GLN A 70 -0.84 -6.62 5.10
N TRP A 71 -2.00 -5.97 5.04
CA TRP A 71 -3.26 -6.57 5.46
C TRP A 71 -3.73 -7.70 4.53
N ILE A 72 -3.53 -7.57 3.22
CA ILE A 72 -3.82 -8.66 2.27
C ILE A 72 -2.91 -9.86 2.56
N GLU A 73 -1.61 -9.66 2.71
CA GLU A 73 -0.65 -10.73 3.02
C GLU A 73 -0.95 -11.39 4.36
N ALA A 74 -1.24 -10.61 5.40
CA ALA A 74 -1.64 -11.13 6.71
C ALA A 74 -2.95 -11.94 6.63
N GLY A 75 -3.95 -11.43 5.89
CA GLY A 75 -5.21 -12.14 5.69
C GLY A 75 -5.03 -13.45 4.91
N LEU A 76 -4.13 -13.48 3.92
CA LEU A 76 -3.80 -14.72 3.20
C LEU A 76 -3.04 -15.71 4.08
N ALA A 77 -2.11 -15.25 4.92
CA ALA A 77 -1.39 -16.11 5.86
C ALA A 77 -2.33 -16.74 6.91
N ASP A 78 -3.33 -16.00 7.37
CA ASP A 78 -4.38 -16.49 8.29
C ASP A 78 -5.28 -17.55 7.64
N LEU A 79 -5.48 -17.48 6.31
CA LEU A 79 -6.23 -18.49 5.56
C LEU A 79 -5.43 -19.76 5.27
N ASP A 80 -4.09 -19.69 5.32
CA ASP A 80 -3.19 -20.81 5.07
C ASP A 80 -3.06 -21.74 6.30
N ASP A 81 -4.13 -21.81 7.09
CA ASP A 81 -4.28 -22.42 8.42
C ASP A 81 -4.21 -23.96 8.39
N SER A 82 -3.09 -24.44 7.87
CA SER A 82 -2.45 -25.69 8.28
C SER A 82 -1.97 -25.66 9.73
N ALA A 83 -2.27 -24.61 10.51
CA ALA A 83 -2.04 -24.56 11.94
C ALA A 83 -3.03 -25.47 12.68
N THR A 84 -2.78 -26.77 12.56
CA THR A 84 -3.30 -27.76 13.49
C THR A 84 -2.73 -27.44 14.88
N VAL A 85 -3.48 -26.68 15.67
CA VAL A 85 -3.17 -26.51 17.09
C VAL A 85 -3.52 -27.78 17.83
N SER A 86 -2.64 -28.20 18.74
CA SER A 86 -2.92 -29.35 19.60
C SER A 86 -4.18 -29.10 20.42
N LEU A 87 -5.13 -30.04 20.38
CA LEU A 87 -6.34 -29.99 21.21
C LEU A 87 -6.00 -29.86 22.71
N ALA A 88 -4.83 -30.36 23.13
CA ALA A 88 -4.36 -30.21 24.51
C ALA A 88 -4.07 -28.75 24.87
N ASP A 89 -3.47 -27.98 23.95
CA ASP A 89 -3.13 -26.57 24.18
C ASP A 89 -4.37 -25.69 24.16
N VAL A 90 -5.33 -25.99 23.27
CA VAL A 90 -6.65 -25.34 23.26
C VAL A 90 -7.38 -25.57 24.58
N ARG A 91 -7.43 -26.84 25.06
CA ARG A 91 -8.05 -27.16 26.35
C ARG A 91 -7.36 -26.45 27.51
N ARG A 92 -6.03 -26.34 27.49
CA ARG A 92 -5.25 -25.63 28.51
C ARG A 92 -5.54 -24.12 28.50
N ALA A 93 -5.60 -23.50 27.33
CA ALA A 93 -5.94 -22.08 27.19
C ALA A 93 -7.37 -21.79 27.69
N LEU A 94 -8.34 -22.64 27.33
CA LEU A 94 -9.71 -22.52 27.82
C LEU A 94 -9.80 -22.70 29.34
N ALA A 95 -9.07 -23.65 29.92
CA ALA A 95 -9.03 -23.84 31.36
C ALA A 95 -8.39 -22.66 32.09
N ALA A 96 -7.37 -22.03 31.51
CA ALA A 96 -6.72 -20.84 32.07
C ALA A 96 -7.64 -19.61 32.04
N LEU A 97 -8.46 -19.46 30.98
CA LEU A 97 -9.45 -18.38 30.87
C LEU A 97 -10.68 -18.59 31.77
N ALA A 98 -11.03 -19.85 32.05
CA ALA A 98 -12.16 -20.21 32.90
C ALA A 98 -11.86 -20.13 34.41
N GLN A 99 -10.61 -19.85 34.81
CA GLN A 99 -10.25 -19.57 36.19
C GLN A 99 -10.32 -18.05 36.42
N PRO A 100 -11.42 -17.50 36.94
CA PRO A 100 -11.43 -16.11 37.38
C PRO A 100 -10.45 -16.00 38.56
N GLU A 101 -9.54 -15.04 38.45
CA GLU A 101 -8.79 -14.37 39.52
C GLU A 101 -9.12 -14.84 40.95
N ALA A 102 -8.50 -15.94 41.39
CA ALA A 102 -8.49 -16.39 42.78
C ALA A 102 -7.12 -16.09 43.39
N ALA A 103 -6.75 -14.81 43.43
CA ALA A 103 -5.64 -14.29 44.21
C ALA A 103 -5.76 -12.76 44.36
N ALA A 104 -6.65 -12.34 45.25
CA ALA A 104 -6.60 -11.03 45.92
C ALA A 104 -6.88 -11.26 47.41
#